data_AF-A0A382TRZ2-F1
#
_entry.id   AF-A0A382TRZ2-F1
#
_cell.length_a   1.000
_cell.length_b   1.000
_cell.length_c   1.000
_cell.angle_alpha   90.00
_cell.angle_beta   90.00
_cell.angle_gamma   90.00
#
_symmetry.space_group_name_H-M   'P 1'
#
loop_
_entity.id
_entity.type
_entity.pdbx_description
1 polymer ?
#
loop_
_entity_poly.entity_id
_entity_poly.type
_entity_poly.pdbx_seq_one_letter_code
_entity_poly.pdbx_strand_id
1 'polypeptide(L)' 'MGLALPFALGLAAVQPDQRVVVVEGDGGLLMHMGALASVGAVAPQNLTIILIQNGVHAASGGQPLTNKDLDFAKLAQSLG' A
#
# COMPACT_ATOMS: atom_id res chain seq x y z
N MET A 1 3.97 7.90 8.48
CA MET A 1 3.27 7.60 7.20
C MET A 1 3.58 6.15 6.82
N GLY A 2 2.74 5.48 6.03
CA GLY A 2 2.96 4.10 5.61
C GLY A 2 2.25 3.01 6.41
N LEU A 3 1.44 3.37 7.42
CA LEU A 3 0.74 2.38 8.27
C LEU A 3 -0.71 2.13 7.86
N ALA A 4 -1.24 2.86 6.87
CA ALA A 4 -2.63 2.67 6.47
C ALA A 4 -2.84 1.31 5.80
N LEU A 5 -1.87 0.81 5.02
CA LEU A 5 -1.94 -0.53 4.44
C LEU A 5 -1.94 -1.66 5.50
N PRO A 6 -0.98 -1.74 6.45
CA PRO A 6 -1.05 -2.72 7.54
C PRO A 6 -2.36 -2.66 8.35
N PHE A 7 -2.85 -1.46 8.62
CA PHE A 7 -4.12 -1.28 9.34
C PHE A 7 -5.30 -1.84 8.53
N ALA A 8 -5.37 -1.52 7.23
CA ALA A 8 -6.41 -2.01 6.34
C ALA A 8 -6.38 -3.53 6.18
N LEU A 9 -5.20 -4.14 6.13
CA LEU A 9 -5.06 -5.60 6.14
C LEU A 9 -5.66 -6.22 7.41
N GLY A 10 -5.33 -5.68 8.58
CA GLY A 10 -5.90 -6.13 9.84
C GLY A 10 -7.43 -6.00 9.86
N LEU A 11 -7.95 -4.86 9.40
CA LEU A 11 -9.38 -4.59 9.30
C LEU A 11 -10.08 -5.57 8.35
N ALA A 12 -9.50 -5.82 7.17
CA ALA A 12 -10.02 -6.76 6.19
C ALA A 12 -10.07 -8.19 6.74
N ALA A 13 -9.07 -8.58 7.52
CA ALA A 13 -9.01 -9.89 8.17
C ALA A 13 -10.06 -10.07 9.27
N VAL A 14 -10.35 -9.04 10.07
CA VAL A 14 -11.35 -9.14 11.16
C VAL A 14 -12.79 -8.85 10.72
N GLN A 15 -12.99 -8.26 9.54
CA GLN A 15 -14.31 -7.94 8.98
C GLN A 15 -14.47 -8.49 7.56
N PRO A 16 -14.48 -9.83 7.37
CA PRO A 16 -14.46 -10.46 6.04
C PRO A 16 -15.65 -10.10 5.14
N ASP A 17 -16.80 -9.76 5.74
CA ASP A 17 -18.02 -9.42 5.01
C ASP A 17 -18.08 -7.94 4.56
N GLN A 18 -17.13 -7.12 5.01
CA GLN A 18 -17.07 -5.70 4.66
C GLN A 18 -15.94 -5.43 3.68
N ARG A 19 -16.24 -4.64 2.64
CA ARG A 19 -15.22 -4.18 1.70
C ARG A 19 -14.35 -3.12 2.38
N VAL A 20 -13.05 -3.35 2.37
CA VAL A 20 -12.04 -2.43 2.89
C VAL A 20 -11.31 -1.81 1.71
N VAL A 21 -11.33 -0.48 1.64
CA VAL A 21 -10.56 0.27 0.64
C VAL A 21 -9.56 1.14 1.39
N VAL A 22 -8.29 1.04 1.01
CA VAL A 22 -7.22 1.89 1.54
C VAL A 22 -6.64 2.75 0.44
N VAL A 23 -6.40 4.02 0.75
CA VAL A 23 -5.74 4.96 -0.15
C VAL A 23 -4.36 5.25 0.42
N GLU A 24 -3.32 4.83 -0.30
CA GLU A 24 -1.93 5.01 0.12
C GLU A 24 -1.19 5.87 -0.92
N GLY A 25 -0.26 6.71 -0.47
CA GLY A 25 0.70 7.36 -1.37
C GLY A 25 1.90 6.45 -1.62
N ASP A 26 2.49 6.53 -2.81
CA ASP A 26 3.75 5.85 -3.15
C ASP A 26 4.87 6.10 -2.12
N GLY A 27 5.03 7.34 -1.64
CA GLY A 27 5.99 7.66 -0.59
C GLY A 27 5.68 6.99 0.75
N GLY A 28 4.40 6.83 1.10
CA GLY A 28 3.98 6.10 2.30
C GLY A 28 4.21 4.60 2.14
N LEU A 29 3.88 4.05 0.97
CA LEU A 29 4.09 2.64 0.66
C LEU A 29 5.58 2.28 0.64
N LEU A 30 6.46 3.14 0.11
CA LEU A 30 7.92 2.96 0.18
C LEU A 30 8.41 2.87 1.63
N MET A 31 7.82 3.62 2.57
CA MET A 31 8.19 3.58 3.99
C MET A 31 7.81 2.28 4.69
N HIS A 32 6.86 1.51 4.14
CA HIS A 32 6.32 0.28 4.76
C HIS A 32 6.06 -0.82 3.73
N MET A 33 6.98 -0.98 2.78
CA MET A 33 6.83 -1.89 1.65
C MET A 33 6.65 -3.36 2.06
N GLY A 34 7.21 -3.77 3.20
CA GLY A 34 7.03 -5.12 3.75
C GLY A 34 5.57 -5.50 4.01
N ALA A 35 4.67 -4.52 4.15
CA ALA A 35 3.24 -4.77 4.28
C ALA A 35 2.65 -5.45 3.03
N LEU A 36 3.17 -5.20 1.84
CA LEU A 36 2.73 -5.86 0.60
C LEU A 36 2.99 -7.37 0.64
N ALA A 37 4.10 -7.80 1.25
CA ALA A 37 4.39 -9.23 1.42
C ALA A 37 3.36 -9.90 2.34
N SER A 38 2.94 -9.21 3.41
CA SER A 38 1.87 -9.71 4.28
C SER A 38 0.52 -9.73 3.56
N VAL A 39 0.21 -8.73 2.73
CA VAL A 39 -1.02 -8.70 1.94
C VAL A 39 -1.07 -9.88 0.96
N GLY A 40 0.00 -10.13 0.20
CA GLY A 40 0.06 -11.25 -0.74
C GLY A 40 -0.01 -12.61 -0.03
N ALA A 41 0.62 -12.75 1.14
CA ALA A 41 0.55 -13.97 1.93
C ALA A 41 -0.85 -14.26 2.51
N VAL A 42 -1.58 -13.22 2.94
CA VAL A 42 -2.93 -13.35 3.51
C VAL A 42 -4.01 -13.42 2.41
N ALA A 43 -3.79 -12.73 1.29
CA ALA A 43 -4.69 -12.63 0.14
C ALA A 43 -6.18 -12.39 0.50
N PRO A 44 -6.52 -11.34 1.29
CA PRO A 44 -7.89 -11.08 1.67
C PRO A 44 -8.74 -10.69 0.45
N GLN A 45 -9.88 -11.35 0.26
CA GLN A 45 -10.75 -11.11 -0.90
C GLN A 45 -11.50 -9.76 -0.86
N ASN A 46 -11.52 -9.11 0.30
CA ASN A 46 -12.28 -7.89 0.57
C ASN A 46 -11.41 -6.62 0.69
N LEU A 47 -10.11 -6.69 0.39
CA LEU A 47 -9.19 -5.54 0.45
C LEU A 47 -8.89 -4.99 -0.94
N THR A 48 -9.07 -3.69 -1.13
CA THR A 48 -8.63 -2.94 -2.32
C THR A 48 -7.65 -1.84 -1.93
N ILE A 49 -6.51 -1.80 -2.61
CA ILE A 49 -5.47 -0.80 -2.39
C ILE A 49 -5.49 0.18 -3.56
N ILE A 50 -5.76 1.45 -3.28
CA ILE A 50 -5.64 2.56 -4.24
C ILE A 50 -4.31 3.25 -3.96
N LEU A 51 -3.38 3.13 -4.91
CA LEU A 51 -2.07 3.76 -4.81
C LEU A 51 -2.05 5.09 -5.57
N ILE A 52 -1.72 6.19 -4.88
CA ILE A 52 -1.44 7.48 -5.49
C ILE A 52 0.06 7.54 -5.79
N GLN A 53 0.43 7.38 -7.06
CA GLN A 53 1.81 7.47 -7.52
C GLN A 53 2.08 8.85 -8.13
N ASN A 54 2.72 9.73 -7.37
CA ASN A 54 3.05 11.10 -7.78
C ASN A 54 4.54 11.45 -7.64
N GLY A 55 5.37 10.52 -7.16
CA GLY A 55 6.82 10.63 -7.11
C GLY A 55 7.34 11.61 -6.07
N VAL A 56 6.52 12.06 -5.12
CA VAL A 56 6.91 13.04 -4.10
C VAL A 56 6.31 12.75 -2.72
N HIS A 57 7.00 13.17 -1.65
CA HIS A 57 6.41 13.26 -0.32
C HIS A 57 5.52 14.51 -0.20
N ALA A 58 4.33 14.46 -0.82
CA ALA A 58 3.43 15.61 -0.93
C ALA A 58 3.06 16.23 0.43
N ALA A 59 2.89 15.41 1.48
CA ALA A 59 2.50 15.87 2.81
C ALA A 59 3.62 16.63 3.57
N SER A 60 4.90 16.41 3.24
CA SER A 60 6.04 17.00 3.96
C SER A 60 6.71 18.15 3.21
N GLY A 61 6.14 18.60 2.09
CA GLY A 61 6.69 19.71 1.29
C GLY A 61 7.07 19.34 -0.15
N GLY A 62 6.69 18.16 -0.64
CA GLY A 62 6.85 17.80 -2.05
C GLY A 62 8.26 17.37 -2.44
N GLN A 63 9.06 16.92 -1.47
CA GLN A 63 10.40 16.39 -1.75
C GLN A 63 10.30 15.15 -2.65
N PRO A 64 11.18 14.99 -3.65
CA PRO A 64 11.14 13.85 -4.56
C PRO A 64 11.38 12.53 -3.83
N LEU A 65 10.69 11.47 -4.26
CA LEU A 65 11.02 10.10 -3.84
C LEU A 65 12.36 9.65 -4.44
N THR A 66 13.04 8.77 -3.72
CA THR A 66 14.34 8.21 -4.12
C THR A 66 14.27 7.41 -5.42
N ASN A 67 13.17 6.70 -5.65
CA ASN A 67 12.88 6.02 -6.91
C ASN A 67 11.43 6.30 -7.32
N LYS A 68 11.25 7.20 -8.28
CA LYS A 68 9.94 7.60 -8.82
C LYS A 68 9.40 6.62 -9.85
N ASP A 69 10.30 5.89 -10.49
CA ASP A 69 10.01 4.98 -11.59
C ASP A 69 9.82 3.54 -11.11
N LEU A 70 9.68 3.33 -9.79
CA LEU A 70 9.38 2.03 -9.23
C LEU A 70 8.04 1.53 -9.77
N ASP A 71 8.05 0.36 -10.39
CA ASP A 71 6.86 -0.31 -10.87
C ASP A 71 6.17 -1.05 -9.71
N PHE A 72 5.31 -0.33 -8.99
CA PHE A 72 4.58 -0.89 -7.85
C PHE A 72 3.62 -2.01 -8.26
N ALA A 73 3.11 -2.00 -9.49
CA ALA A 73 2.22 -3.04 -9.98
C ALA A 73 2.97 -4.37 -10.13
N LYS A 74 4.16 -4.35 -10.77
CA LYS A 74 5.02 -5.55 -10.84
C LYS A 74 5.49 -6.01 -9.48
N LEU A 75 5.83 -5.07 -8.59
CA LEU A 75 6.19 -5.42 -7.21
C LEU A 75 5.04 -6.16 -6.50
N ALA A 76 3.82 -5.64 -6.58
CA ALA A 76 2.64 -6.29 -6.00
C ALA A 76 2.42 -7.70 -6.58
N GLN A 77 2.50 -7.84 -7.92
CA GLN A 77 2.38 -9.15 -8.59
C GLN A 77 3.46 -10.16 -8.16
N SER A 78 4.66 -9.70 -7.81
CA SER A 78 5.73 -10.58 -7.36
C SER A 78 5.54 -11.14 -5.94
N LEU A 79 4.58 -10.59 -5.19
CA LEU A 79 4.37 -10.89 -3.77
C LEU A 79 3.15 -11.79 -3.51
N GLY A 80 2.42 -12.21 -4.55
CA GLY A 80 1.22 -13.05 -4.46
C GLY A 80 -0.02 -12.28 -4.89
#